data_AF-A0A2E7E515-F1
#
_entry.id   AF-A0A2E7E515-F1
#
_cell.length_a   1.000
_cell.length_b   1.000
_cell.length_c   1.000
_cell.angle_alpha   90.00
_cell.angle_beta   90.00
_cell.angle_gamma   90.00
#
_symmetry.space_group_name_H-M   'P 1'
#
loop_
_entity.id
_entity.type
_entity.pdbx_description
1 polymer ?
#
loop_
_entity_poly.entity_id
_entity_poly.type
_entity_poly.pdbx_seq_one_letter_code
_entity_poly.pdbx_strand_id
1 'polypeptide(L)' 'MSQSLDQFVAEVKADIEGFAAEYRAQHAANPEHYPLELSTDNAGLWIEFFVDYMTRGNGAAE' A
#
# COMPACT_ATOMS: atom_id res chain seq x y z
N MET A 1 -2.45 15.12 21.34
CA MET A 1 -3.54 15.31 20.37
C MET A 1 -4.38 14.04 20.40
N SER A 2 -5.71 14.15 20.39
CA SER A 2 -6.60 12.98 20.35
C SER A 2 -7.16 12.86 18.93
N GLN A 3 -7.03 11.68 18.33
CA GLN A 3 -7.61 11.35 17.03
C GLN A 3 -8.89 10.55 17.26
N SER A 4 -9.97 10.93 16.60
CA SER A 4 -11.21 10.13 16.60
C SER A 4 -11.06 8.91 15.69
N LEU A 5 -11.81 7.84 15.98
CA LEU A 5 -11.85 6.65 15.13
C LEU A 5 -12.15 7.00 13.67
N ASP A 6 -13.09 7.92 13.42
CA ASP A 6 -13.43 8.36 12.06
C ASP A 6 -12.26 9.02 11.32
N GLN A 7 -11.42 9.77 12.03
CA GLN A 7 -10.22 10.40 11.45
C GLN A 7 -9.20 9.34 11.09
N PHE A 8 -8.92 8.41 12.02
CA PHE A 8 -8.03 7.27 11.77
C PHE A 8 -8.50 6.44 10.57
N VAL A 9 -9.80 6.12 10.51
CA VAL A 9 -10.38 5.36 9.40
C VAL A 9 -10.28 6.12 8.07
N ALA A 10 -10.48 7.45 8.09
CA ALA A 10 -10.34 8.27 6.89
C ALA A 10 -8.88 8.29 6.38
N GLU A 11 -7.91 8.39 7.29
CA GLU A 11 -6.48 8.36 6.95
C GLU A 11 -6.09 7.01 6.34
N VAL A 12 -6.43 5.91 7.00
CA VAL A 12 -6.12 4.56 6.48
C VAL A 12 -6.77 4.30 5.13
N LYS A 13 -7.99 4.80 4.89
CA LYS A 13 -8.62 4.69 3.56
C LYS A 13 -7.84 5.44 2.50
N ALA A 14 -7.43 6.67 2.78
CA ALA A 14 -6.61 7.46 1.86
C ALA A 14 -5.28 6.76 1.55
N ASP A 15 -4.65 6.13 2.55
CA ASP A 15 -3.43 5.35 2.36
C ASP A 15 -3.64 4.14 1.46
N ILE A 16 -4.74 3.39 1.64
CA ILE A 16 -5.10 2.24 0.79
C ILE A 16 -5.33 2.70 -0.66
N GLU A 17 -6.00 3.84 -0.87
CA GLU A 17 -6.21 4.41 -2.19
C GLU A 17 -4.89 4.84 -2.84
N GLY A 18 -3.98 5.45 -2.07
CA GLY A 18 -2.63 5.81 -2.50
C GLY A 18 -1.79 4.60 -2.91
N PHE A 19 -1.78 3.55 -2.07
CA PHE A 19 -1.14 2.27 -2.37
C PHE A 19 -1.65 1.69 -3.68
N ALA A 20 -2.97 1.62 -3.87
CA ALA A 20 -3.56 1.05 -5.09
C ALA A 20 -3.17 1.86 -6.35
N ALA A 21 -3.12 3.19 -6.26
CA ALA A 21 -2.70 4.04 -7.35
C ALA A 21 -1.22 3.84 -7.70
N GLU A 22 -0.34 3.84 -6.69
CA GLU A 22 1.09 3.67 -6.88
C GLU A 22 1.44 2.27 -7.40
N TYR A 23 0.82 1.23 -6.84
CA TYR A 23 1.03 -0.16 -7.26
C TYR A 23 0.60 -0.36 -8.71
N ARG A 24 -0.51 0.25 -9.15
CA ARG A 24 -0.94 0.22 -10.55
C ARG A 24 0.02 0.98 -11.47
N ALA A 25 0.60 2.09 -11.02
CA ALA A 25 1.62 2.81 -11.78
C ALA A 25 2.90 1.96 -11.94
N GLN A 26 3.33 1.28 -10.87
CA GLN A 26 4.46 0.35 -10.90
C GLN A 26 4.17 -0.87 -11.77
N HIS A 27 2.95 -1.41 -11.76
CA HIS A 27 2.50 -2.45 -12.68
C HIS A 27 2.59 -2.03 -14.15
N ALA A 28 2.19 -0.81 -14.47
CA ALA A 28 2.29 -0.29 -15.83
C ALA A 28 3.74 -0.22 -16.33
N ALA A 29 4.70 0.00 -15.43
CA ALA A 29 6.13 0.04 -15.75
C ALA A 29 6.79 -1.35 -15.73
N ASN A 30 6.38 -2.23 -14.82
CA ASN A 30 7.01 -3.53 -14.55
C ASN A 30 5.96 -4.58 -14.12
N PRO A 31 5.15 -5.10 -15.04
CA PRO A 31 4.00 -5.93 -14.70
C PRO A 31 4.38 -7.29 -14.07
N GLU A 32 5.57 -7.80 -14.38
CA GLU A 32 6.10 -9.05 -13.80
C GLU A 32 6.44 -8.92 -12.31
N HIS A 33 6.88 -7.73 -11.88
CA HIS A 33 7.25 -7.47 -10.48
C HIS A 33 6.08 -6.95 -9.64
N TYR A 34 5.05 -6.40 -10.28
CA TYR A 34 3.88 -5.82 -9.62
C TYR A 34 2.60 -6.48 -10.14
N PRO A 35 2.38 -7.78 -9.89
CA PRO A 35 1.19 -8.46 -10.39
C PRO A 35 -0.08 -7.91 -9.72
N LEU A 36 -1.14 -7.70 -10.51
CA LEU A 36 -2.45 -7.25 -10.01
C LEU A 36 -3.30 -8.40 -9.44
N GLU A 37 -2.80 -9.62 -9.54
CA GLU A 37 -3.43 -10.81 -8.99
C GLU A 37 -2.36 -11.67 -8.31
N LEU A 38 -2.67 -12.15 -7.11
CA LEU A 38 -1.86 -13.11 -6.39
C LEU A 38 -2.65 -14.40 -6.24
N SER A 39 -1.96 -15.54 -6.32
CA SER A 39 -2.55 -16.83 -5.98
C SER A 39 -3.01 -16.83 -4.52
N THR A 40 -4.00 -17.66 -4.18
CA THR A 40 -4.58 -17.73 -2.83
C THR A 40 -3.52 -17.97 -1.75
N ASP A 41 -2.52 -18.81 -2.03
CA ASP A 41 -1.38 -19.08 -1.13
C ASP A 41 -0.54 -17.83 -0.82
N ASN A 42 -0.55 -16.85 -1.72
CA ASN A 42 0.22 -15.61 -1.65
C ASN A 42 -0.65 -14.39 -1.33
N ALA A 43 -1.96 -14.56 -1.09
CA ALA A 43 -2.87 -13.44 -0.83
C ALA A 43 -2.46 -12.61 0.41
N GLY A 44 -1.75 -13.22 1.37
CA GLY A 44 -1.19 -12.54 2.53
C GLY A 44 -0.14 -11.46 2.18
N LEU A 45 0.51 -11.57 1.01
CA LEU A 45 1.51 -10.60 0.58
C LEU A 45 0.93 -9.21 0.29
N TRP A 46 -0.37 -9.09 0.02
CA TRP A 46 -1.01 -7.78 -0.15
C TRP A 46 -0.84 -6.88 1.06
N ILE A 47 -0.92 -7.46 2.26
CA ILE A 47 -0.71 -6.72 3.51
C ILE A 47 0.76 -6.31 3.64
N GLU A 48 1.69 -7.21 3.29
CA GLU A 48 3.13 -6.91 3.33
C GLU A 48 3.49 -5.77 2.37
N PHE A 49 2.94 -5.78 1.15
CA PHE A 49 3.13 -4.71 0.16
C PHE A 49 2.55 -3.38 0.64
N PHE A 50 1.38 -3.41 1.28
CA PHE A 50 0.78 -2.22 1.86
C PHE A 50 1.62 -1.65 3.02
N VAL A 51 2.11 -2.51 3.92
CA VAL A 51 2.99 -2.11 5.03
C VAL A 51 4.31 -1.55 4.50
N ASP A 52 4.88 -2.17 3.48
CA ASP A 52 6.09 -1.66 2.81
C ASP A 52 5.84 -0.27 2.21
N TYR A 53 4.73 -0.05 1.49
CA TYR A 53 4.33 1.26 0.98
C TYR A 53 4.23 2.31 2.10
N MET A 54 3.56 1.97 3.21
CA MET A 54 3.41 2.85 4.37
C MET A 54 4.75 3.21 5.03
N THR A 55 5.71 2.28 5.06
CA THR A 55 7.01 2.48 5.71
C THR A 55 8.06 3.10 4.80
N ARG A 56 7.92 2.97 3.47
CA ARG A 56 8.80 3.59 2.47
C ARG A 56 8.83 5.11 2.57
N GLY A 57 7.68 5.74 2.80
CA GLY A 57 7.56 7.20 3.00
C GLY A 57 8.25 7.73 4.26
N ASN A 58 8.56 6.84 5.22
CA ASN A 58 9.25 7.19 6.47
C ASN A 58 10.77 6.90 6.40
N GLY A 59 11.29 6.47 5.25
CA GLY A 59 12.70 6.12 5.02
C GLY A 59 13.46 7.02 4.04
N ALA A 60 12.83 8.06 3.48
CA ALA A 60 13.51 9.03 2.60
C ALA A 60 14.29 10.08 3.41
N ALA A 61 15.25 9.62 4.21
CA ALA A 61 16.24 10.46 4.88
C ALA A 61 17.51 9.66 5.23
N GLU A 62 18.15 9.03 4.24
CA GLU A 62 19.59 8.69 4.29
C GLU A 62 20.22 8.84 2.89
#